data_AF-A0A0R0C489-F1
#
_entry.id   AF-A0A0R0C489-F1
#
_cell.length_a   1.000
_cell.length_b   1.000
_cell.length_c   1.000
_cell.angle_alpha   90.00
_cell.angle_beta   90.00
_cell.angle_gamma   90.00
#
_symmetry.space_group_name_H-M   'P 1'
#
loop_
_entity.id
_entity.type
_entity.pdbx_description
1 polymer ?
#
loop_
_entity_poly.entity_id
_entity_poly.type
_entity_poly.pdbx_seq_one_letter_code
_entity_poly.pdbx_strand_id
1 'polypeptide(L)'
;MSTSVATLYVVATPIGNLADLSPRAQEVLRSVAAICAEDTRHTGQLLSHFGISKPLVALHDHNEEAMAQRVVSRLLAGESLAVVSDAGTPLVSDPGFRLVRAARAAGVKVSPIPGACAAIAALSVAGLPSDRFVFEGFLPAKSSARRERLQRLAGETGTLVFYESSHRIAESLADMGGAFGNERPAVIARELTKLFETVLDGTLEQLLARVLADDNQRKGEFVVMVQGAGDDEEAKIAEGRRLYTKLNEHLPPSTAAKLAAELSGAPRKALYGF
;
A
#
# COMPACT_ATOMS: atom_id res chain seq x y z
N MET A 1 28.08 -24.59 -22.45
CA MET A 1 27.97 -23.57 -21.40
C MET A 1 26.72 -22.76 -21.69
N SER A 2 25.68 -22.86 -20.86
CA SER A 2 24.49 -22.03 -21.02
C SER A 2 24.90 -20.59 -20.72
N THR A 3 24.98 -19.73 -21.73
CA THR A 3 25.17 -18.29 -21.55
C THR A 3 23.92 -17.76 -20.85
N SER A 4 23.94 -17.73 -19.51
CA SER A 4 22.83 -17.17 -18.74
C SER A 4 22.71 -15.69 -19.09
N VAL A 5 21.59 -15.32 -19.70
CA VAL A 5 21.28 -13.92 -20.05
C VAL A 5 21.30 -13.08 -18.77
N ALA A 6 22.11 -12.03 -18.76
CA ALA A 6 22.17 -11.09 -17.65
C ALA A 6 20.78 -10.56 -17.31
N THR A 7 20.42 -10.63 -16.03
CA THR A 7 19.07 -10.35 -15.55
C THR A 7 19.12 -9.41 -14.35
N LEU A 8 18.25 -8.40 -14.36
CA LEU A 8 17.92 -7.63 -13.16
C LEU A 8 16.78 -8.36 -12.43
N TYR A 9 17.07 -8.90 -11.26
CA TYR A 9 16.08 -9.57 -10.41
C TYR A 9 15.46 -8.56 -9.44
N VAL A 10 14.13 -8.48 -9.42
CA VAL A 10 13.39 -7.73 -8.39
C VAL A 10 13.01 -8.73 -7.30
N VAL A 11 13.63 -8.62 -6.13
CA VAL A 11 13.54 -9.65 -5.08
C VAL A 11 12.80 -9.10 -3.87
N ALA A 12 11.65 -9.68 -3.56
CA ALA A 12 10.93 -9.35 -2.35
C ALA A 12 11.65 -9.89 -1.10
N THR A 13 11.74 -9.05 -0.07
CA THR A 13 12.31 -9.35 1.25
C THR A 13 11.20 -9.53 2.29
N PRO A 14 11.48 -10.15 3.46
CA PRO A 14 10.50 -10.25 4.54
C PRO A 14 9.96 -8.90 5.01
N ILE A 15 8.76 -8.91 5.63
CA ILE A 15 8.12 -7.72 6.23
C ILE A 15 8.13 -7.74 7.77
N GLY A 16 8.85 -8.69 8.38
CA GLY A 16 8.92 -8.83 9.83
C GLY A 16 9.42 -10.20 10.30
N ASN A 17 9.11 -11.26 9.56
CA ASN A 17 9.55 -12.62 9.86
C ASN A 17 10.56 -13.14 8.84
N LEU A 18 11.77 -13.46 9.29
CA LEU A 18 12.84 -13.95 8.42
C LEU A 18 12.45 -15.23 7.66
N ALA A 19 11.55 -16.06 8.21
CA ALA A 19 11.07 -17.26 7.54
C ALA A 19 10.34 -16.99 6.21
N ASP A 20 9.88 -15.76 5.97
CA ASP A 20 9.17 -15.37 4.74
C ASP A 20 10.09 -15.10 3.55
N LEU A 21 11.42 -15.18 3.74
CA LEU A 21 12.35 -15.10 2.62
C LEU A 21 12.37 -16.42 1.85
N SER A 22 11.70 -16.44 0.70
CA SER A 22 11.54 -17.65 -0.11
C SER A 22 12.89 -18.30 -0.49
N PRO A 23 12.95 -19.64 -0.60
CA PRO A 23 14.17 -20.34 -1.03
C PRO A 23 14.74 -19.80 -2.36
N ARG A 24 13.86 -19.43 -3.30
CA ARG A 24 14.25 -18.86 -4.59
C ARG A 24 14.86 -17.47 -4.46
N ALA A 25 14.36 -16.64 -3.55
CA ALA A 25 14.99 -15.36 -3.25
C ALA A 25 16.41 -15.57 -2.71
N GLN A 26 16.61 -16.50 -1.77
CA GLN A 26 17.93 -16.80 -1.26
C GLN A 26 18.90 -17.32 -2.33
N GLU A 27 18.45 -18.21 -3.22
CA GLU A 27 19.24 -18.71 -4.34
C GLU A 27 19.68 -17.57 -5.28
N VAL A 28 18.73 -16.71 -5.68
CA VAL A 28 19.01 -15.56 -6.55
C VAL A 28 20.02 -14.62 -5.89
N LEU A 29 19.80 -14.25 -4.63
CA LEU A 29 20.71 -13.36 -3.87
C LEU A 29 22.11 -13.98 -3.73
N ARG A 30 22.25 -15.31 -3.62
CA ARG A 30 23.55 -16.01 -3.64
C ARG A 30 24.20 -16.06 -5.03
N SER A 31 23.42 -15.98 -6.10
CA SER A 31 23.91 -16.11 -7.48
C SER A 31 24.35 -14.77 -8.11
N VAL A 32 23.70 -13.66 -7.78
CA VAL A 32 23.96 -12.35 -8.41
C VAL A 32 25.34 -11.79 -8.07
N ALA A 33 25.85 -10.88 -8.92
CA ALA A 33 27.14 -10.23 -8.75
C ALA A 33 27.10 -9.12 -7.69
N ALA A 34 25.96 -8.45 -7.53
CA ALA A 34 25.71 -7.44 -6.50
C ALA A 34 24.21 -7.29 -6.22
N ILE A 35 23.91 -6.71 -5.06
CA ILE A 35 22.55 -6.43 -4.60
C ILE A 35 22.41 -4.92 -4.42
N CYS A 36 21.46 -4.33 -5.15
CA CYS A 36 21.05 -2.94 -4.98
C CYS A 36 20.01 -2.88 -3.86
N ALA A 37 20.28 -2.10 -2.82
CA ALA A 37 19.47 -2.04 -1.62
C ALA A 37 19.16 -0.60 -1.24
N GLU A 38 17.96 -0.36 -0.72
CA GLU A 38 17.53 0.92 -0.16
C GLU A 38 18.41 1.32 1.03
N ASP A 39 18.42 0.53 2.11
CA ASP A 39 19.41 0.61 3.19
C ASP A 39 20.33 -0.62 3.18
N THR A 40 21.62 -0.38 2.91
CA THR A 40 22.64 -1.43 2.87
C THR A 40 22.95 -2.01 4.25
N ARG A 41 22.71 -1.28 5.34
CA ARG A 41 22.88 -1.77 6.72
C ARG A 41 21.78 -2.76 7.06
N HIS A 42 20.52 -2.42 6.75
CA HIS A 42 19.37 -3.29 6.97
C HIS A 42 19.51 -4.56 6.12
N THR A 43 19.73 -4.40 4.81
CA THR A 43 19.93 -5.54 3.92
C THR A 43 21.14 -6.40 4.34
N GLY A 44 22.22 -5.78 4.81
CA GLY A 44 23.39 -6.50 5.32
C GLY A 44 23.08 -7.44 6.49
N GLN A 45 22.21 -7.04 7.42
CA GLN A 45 21.76 -7.89 8.53
C GLN A 45 20.93 -9.07 8.03
N LEU A 46 19.99 -8.84 7.11
CA LEU A 46 19.19 -9.89 6.46
C LEU A 46 20.10 -10.92 5.78
N LEU A 47 21.04 -10.46 4.95
CA LEU A 47 21.95 -11.34 4.23
C LEU A 47 22.85 -12.14 5.18
N SER A 48 23.33 -11.51 6.26
CA SER A 48 24.14 -12.19 7.28
C SER A 48 23.38 -13.33 7.95
N HIS A 49 22.08 -13.18 8.23
CA HIS A 49 21.26 -14.23 8.81
C HIS A 49 21.21 -15.48 7.91
N PHE A 50 21.19 -15.30 6.59
CA PHE A 50 21.14 -16.39 5.60
C PHE A 50 22.52 -16.84 5.10
N GLY A 51 23.61 -16.34 5.70
CA GLY A 51 24.98 -16.64 5.28
C GLY A 51 25.30 -16.18 3.85
N ILE A 52 24.66 -15.11 3.38
CA ILE A 52 24.84 -14.56 2.04
C ILE A 52 25.85 -13.42 2.11
N SER A 53 26.94 -13.52 1.35
CA SER A 53 27.95 -12.47 1.24
C SER A 53 28.01 -11.96 -0.21
N LYS A 54 27.56 -10.71 -0.41
CA LYS A 54 27.54 -10.05 -1.72
C LYS A 54 27.86 -8.55 -1.61
N PRO A 55 28.48 -7.96 -2.64
CA PRO A 55 28.61 -6.51 -2.73
C PRO A 55 27.24 -5.83 -2.70
N LEU A 56 27.09 -4.86 -1.81
CA LEU A 56 25.90 -4.03 -1.69
C LEU A 56 26.10 -2.69 -2.38
N VAL A 57 25.08 -2.25 -3.09
CA VAL A 57 25.03 -0.97 -3.80
C VAL A 57 23.84 -0.18 -3.27
N ALA A 58 24.07 0.99 -2.70
CA ALA A 58 22.99 1.84 -2.19
C ALA A 58 22.14 2.39 -3.35
N LEU A 59 20.83 2.16 -3.31
CA LEU A 59 19.84 2.61 -4.28
C LEU A 59 18.60 3.12 -3.54
N HIS A 60 18.46 4.42 -3.39
CA HIS A 60 17.34 5.08 -2.72
C HIS A 60 16.80 6.22 -3.58
N ASP A 61 15.60 6.73 -3.31
CA ASP A 61 14.90 7.69 -4.17
C ASP A 61 15.76 8.89 -4.62
N HIS A 62 16.58 9.44 -3.72
CA HIS A 62 17.44 10.59 -4.02
C HIS A 62 18.59 10.30 -5.00
N ASN A 63 19.06 9.06 -5.12
CA ASN A 63 20.20 8.70 -5.96
C ASN A 63 19.82 7.81 -7.17
N GLU A 64 18.57 7.39 -7.23
CA GLU A 64 18.11 6.30 -8.10
C GLU A 64 18.42 6.57 -9.58
N GLU A 65 18.27 7.80 -10.04
CA GLU A 65 18.52 8.17 -11.44
C GLU A 65 19.99 8.04 -11.84
N ALA A 66 20.90 8.53 -11.01
CA ALA A 66 22.34 8.41 -11.25
C ALA A 66 22.81 6.96 -11.13
N MET A 67 22.24 6.21 -10.18
CA MET A 67 22.59 4.81 -9.95
C MET A 67 22.03 3.87 -11.01
N ALA A 68 20.84 4.16 -11.56
CA ALA A 68 20.21 3.36 -12.60
C ALA A 68 21.15 3.15 -13.80
N GLN A 69 21.81 4.21 -14.28
CA GLN A 69 22.72 4.11 -15.42
C GLN A 69 23.93 3.21 -15.12
N ARG A 70 24.51 3.33 -13.91
CA ARG A 70 25.64 2.48 -13.49
C ARG A 70 25.26 1.01 -13.40
N VAL A 71 24.07 0.72 -12.86
CA VAL A 71 23.54 -0.64 -12.73
C VAL A 71 23.24 -1.22 -14.11
N VAL A 72 22.63 -0.44 -15.02
CA VAL A 72 22.36 -0.86 -16.40
C VAL A 72 23.64 -1.18 -17.16
N SER A 73 24.70 -0.38 -17.03
CA SER A 73 25.99 -0.68 -17.67
C SER A 73 26.57 -2.02 -17.20
N ARG A 74 26.44 -2.37 -15.92
CA ARG A 74 26.88 -3.68 -15.40
C ARG A 74 26.04 -4.83 -15.96
N LEU A 75 24.73 -4.63 -16.05
CA LEU A 75 23.81 -5.61 -16.66
C LEU A 75 24.16 -5.86 -18.13
N LEU A 76 24.43 -4.81 -18.91
CA LEU A 76 24.86 -4.91 -20.31
C LEU A 76 26.25 -5.57 -20.47
N ALA A 77 27.11 -5.45 -19.45
CA ALA A 77 28.40 -6.13 -19.40
C ALA A 77 28.28 -7.64 -19.05
N GLY A 78 27.07 -8.16 -18.82
CA GLY A 78 26.83 -9.58 -18.58
C GLY A 78 26.62 -9.95 -17.11
N GLU A 79 26.69 -8.99 -16.17
CA GLU A 79 26.46 -9.27 -14.75
C GLU A 79 24.96 -9.35 -14.44
N SER A 80 24.53 -10.35 -13.68
CA SER A 80 23.17 -10.35 -13.09
C SER A 80 23.19 -9.64 -11.74
N LEU A 81 22.22 -8.76 -11.51
CA LEU A 81 22.10 -7.97 -10.28
C LEU A 81 20.70 -8.16 -9.68
N ALA A 82 20.58 -8.01 -8.37
CA ALA A 82 19.29 -7.97 -7.68
C ALA A 82 18.99 -6.55 -7.18
N VAL A 83 17.71 -6.19 -7.11
CA VAL A 83 17.20 -5.05 -6.34
C VAL A 83 16.29 -5.56 -5.23
N VAL A 84 16.48 -5.02 -4.03
CA VAL A 84 15.69 -5.27 -2.82
C VAL A 84 15.30 -3.94 -2.19
N SER A 85 14.18 -3.91 -1.46
CA SER A 85 13.83 -2.85 -0.53
C SER A 85 14.03 -3.34 0.89
N ASP A 86 13.93 -2.41 1.84
CA ASP A 86 14.10 -2.72 3.26
C ASP A 86 13.11 -3.78 3.76
N ALA A 87 11.89 -3.77 3.23
CA ALA A 87 10.86 -4.77 3.53
C ALA A 87 9.89 -4.96 2.37
N GLY A 88 9.51 -6.20 2.10
CA GLY A 88 8.46 -6.52 1.13
C GLY A 88 8.92 -6.47 -0.32
N THR A 89 8.01 -6.09 -1.22
CA THR A 89 8.26 -6.14 -2.66
C THR A 89 8.77 -4.78 -3.15
N PRO A 90 9.98 -4.69 -3.72
CA PRO A 90 10.51 -3.42 -4.24
C PRO A 90 9.57 -2.80 -5.26
N LEU A 91 9.63 -1.47 -5.41
CA LEU A 91 8.76 -0.64 -6.24
C LEU A 91 7.32 -0.45 -5.72
N VAL A 92 6.90 -1.15 -4.66
CA VAL A 92 5.57 -0.98 -4.05
C VAL A 92 5.68 -0.06 -2.84
N SER A 93 5.56 1.25 -3.11
CA SER A 93 5.89 2.32 -2.14
C SER A 93 7.37 2.41 -1.75
N ASP A 94 8.24 1.83 -2.57
CA ASP A 94 9.70 1.74 -2.38
C ASP A 94 10.46 2.20 -3.65
N PRO A 95 11.77 2.53 -3.56
CA PRO A 95 12.60 2.85 -4.72
C PRO A 95 12.75 1.67 -5.70
N GLY A 96 13.21 1.96 -6.93
CA GLY A 96 13.56 0.96 -7.95
C GLY A 96 12.82 1.12 -9.28
N PHE A 97 11.79 1.97 -9.33
CA PHE A 97 11.00 2.23 -10.54
C PHE A 97 11.87 2.76 -11.69
N ARG A 98 12.71 3.77 -11.44
CA ARG A 98 13.57 4.37 -12.47
C ARG A 98 14.61 3.37 -12.95
N LEU A 99 15.15 2.54 -12.05
CA LEU A 99 16.08 1.47 -12.40
C LEU A 99 15.41 0.44 -13.32
N VAL A 100 14.25 -0.11 -12.94
CA VAL A 100 13.53 -1.09 -13.77
C VAL A 100 13.17 -0.50 -15.13
N ARG A 101 12.72 0.76 -15.16
CA ARG A 101 12.43 1.48 -16.41
C ARG A 101 13.66 1.59 -17.30
N ALA A 102 14.80 2.00 -16.75
CA ALA A 102 16.05 2.13 -17.49
C ALA A 102 16.55 0.78 -18.02
N ALA A 103 16.49 -0.28 -17.20
CA ALA A 103 16.87 -1.63 -17.60
C ALA A 103 16.00 -2.15 -18.77
N ARG A 104 14.67 -1.98 -18.68
CA ARG A 104 13.76 -2.37 -19.78
C ARG A 104 14.04 -1.56 -21.05
N ALA A 105 14.27 -0.26 -20.93
CA ALA A 105 14.59 0.61 -22.07
C ALA A 105 15.90 0.19 -22.77
N ALA A 106 16.88 -0.33 -22.02
CA ALA A 106 18.14 -0.85 -22.53
C ALA A 106 18.05 -2.31 -23.06
N GLY A 107 16.86 -2.92 -23.09
CA GLY A 107 16.69 -4.31 -23.53
C GLY A 107 17.18 -5.36 -22.53
N VAL A 108 17.48 -4.98 -21.29
CA VAL A 108 17.89 -5.92 -20.24
C VAL A 108 16.68 -6.72 -19.76
N LYS A 109 16.87 -8.03 -19.54
CA LYS A 109 15.86 -8.89 -18.93
C LYS A 109 15.61 -8.47 -17.49
N VAL A 110 14.36 -8.22 -17.14
CA VAL A 110 13.91 -7.97 -15.76
C VAL A 110 13.03 -9.14 -15.32
N SER A 111 13.31 -9.70 -14.14
CA SER A 111 12.60 -10.87 -13.62
C SER A 111 12.13 -10.65 -12.17
N PRO A 112 10.83 -10.77 -11.88
CA PRO A 112 10.35 -10.72 -10.50
C PRO A 112 10.61 -12.04 -9.77
N ILE A 113 11.01 -11.93 -8.50
CA ILE A 113 11.00 -13.01 -7.52
C ILE A 113 9.87 -12.72 -6.53
N PRO A 114 8.72 -13.41 -6.64
CA PRO A 114 7.60 -13.26 -5.71
C PRO A 114 8.04 -13.53 -4.27
N GLY A 115 7.40 -12.82 -3.36
CA GLY A 115 7.60 -12.92 -1.92
C GLY A 115 6.64 -11.99 -1.21
N ALA A 116 7.01 -11.55 -0.01
CA ALA A 116 6.12 -10.79 0.86
C ALA A 116 5.72 -9.42 0.25
N CYS A 117 4.46 -9.07 0.44
CA CYS A 117 3.91 -7.74 0.20
C CYS A 117 2.87 -7.47 1.28
N ALA A 118 3.10 -6.44 2.12
CA ALA A 118 2.25 -6.17 3.28
C ALA A 118 0.79 -5.90 2.87
N ALA A 119 0.56 -5.16 1.79
CA ALA A 119 -0.78 -4.89 1.26
C ALA A 119 -1.54 -6.19 0.92
N ILE A 120 -0.88 -7.13 0.23
CA ILE A 120 -1.51 -8.39 -0.18
C ILE A 120 -1.70 -9.34 1.00
N ALA A 121 -0.72 -9.42 1.91
CA ALA A 121 -0.82 -10.20 3.12
C ALA A 121 -2.00 -9.72 3.98
N ALA A 122 -2.14 -8.41 4.18
CA ALA A 122 -3.24 -7.80 4.93
C ALA A 122 -4.59 -8.09 4.27
N LEU A 123 -4.69 -7.89 2.95
CA LEU A 123 -5.94 -8.10 2.21
C LEU A 123 -6.41 -9.56 2.28
N SER A 124 -5.47 -10.51 2.30
CA SER A 124 -5.80 -11.95 2.38
C SER A 124 -6.46 -12.37 3.69
N VAL A 125 -6.34 -11.58 4.75
CA VAL A 125 -6.94 -11.83 6.07
C VAL A 125 -8.01 -10.80 6.44
N ALA A 126 -8.33 -9.86 5.55
CA ALA A 126 -9.23 -8.75 5.86
C ALA A 126 -10.72 -9.12 5.83
N GLY A 127 -11.12 -10.18 5.12
CA GLY A 127 -12.54 -10.50 4.93
C GLY A 127 -13.33 -9.43 4.13
N LEU A 128 -12.63 -8.53 3.43
CA LEU A 128 -13.22 -7.56 2.49
C LEU A 128 -13.21 -8.11 1.06
N PRO A 129 -14.07 -7.60 0.16
CA PRO A 129 -14.00 -7.92 -1.27
C PRO A 129 -12.59 -7.64 -1.83
N SER A 130 -12.04 -8.63 -2.52
CA SER A 130 -10.65 -8.61 -3.01
C SER A 130 -10.54 -8.93 -4.50
N ASP A 131 -11.67 -9.09 -5.19
CA ASP A 131 -11.75 -9.23 -6.65
C ASP A 131 -11.30 -7.95 -7.38
N ARG A 132 -11.54 -6.77 -6.76
CA ARG A 132 -11.05 -5.47 -7.20
C ARG A 132 -10.65 -4.63 -5.99
N PHE A 133 -9.44 -4.08 -6.02
CA PHE A 133 -8.94 -3.20 -4.97
C PHE A 133 -8.04 -2.11 -5.56
N VAL A 134 -7.88 -1.02 -4.82
CA VAL A 134 -7.01 0.10 -5.16
C VAL A 134 -5.96 0.25 -4.07
N PHE A 135 -4.70 0.12 -4.44
CA PHE A 135 -3.58 0.39 -3.55
C PHE A 135 -3.16 1.85 -3.66
N GLU A 136 -3.23 2.58 -2.55
CA GLU A 136 -2.95 4.01 -2.45
C GLU A 136 -1.59 4.32 -1.81
N GLY A 137 -0.90 3.31 -1.28
CA GLY A 137 0.34 3.51 -0.52
C GLY A 137 0.13 4.43 0.67
N PHE A 138 1.05 5.36 0.90
CA PHE A 138 0.94 6.34 1.97
C PHE A 138 0.16 7.58 1.54
N LEU A 139 -0.79 8.01 2.39
CA LEU A 139 -1.48 9.28 2.20
C LEU A 139 -0.54 10.48 2.42
N PRO A 140 -0.85 11.65 1.82
CA PRO A 140 -0.11 12.88 2.07
C PRO A 140 0.03 13.20 3.56
N ALA A 141 1.21 13.63 3.99
CA ALA A 141 1.45 13.95 5.41
C ALA A 141 0.64 15.16 5.91
N LYS A 142 0.40 16.15 5.05
CA LYS A 142 -0.37 17.35 5.40
C LYS A 142 -1.87 17.05 5.41
N SER A 143 -2.55 17.39 6.50
CA SER A 143 -3.97 17.05 6.72
C SER A 143 -4.91 17.55 5.61
N SER A 144 -4.70 18.76 5.08
CA SER A 144 -5.53 19.28 3.97
C SER A 144 -5.39 18.43 2.71
N ALA A 145 -4.16 18.13 2.30
CA ALA A 145 -3.89 17.29 1.14
C ALA A 145 -4.35 15.83 1.33
N ARG A 146 -4.25 15.30 2.56
CA ARG A 146 -4.78 13.99 2.93
C ARG A 146 -6.29 13.93 2.75
N ARG A 147 -7.02 14.88 3.34
CA ARG A 147 -8.49 14.97 3.22
C ARG A 147 -8.93 15.13 1.77
N GLU A 148 -8.25 15.96 0.99
CA GLU A 148 -8.55 16.14 -0.43
C GLU A 148 -8.35 14.84 -1.22
N ARG A 149 -7.27 14.09 -0.95
CA ARG A 149 -7.04 12.78 -1.57
C ARG A 149 -8.13 11.79 -1.20
N LEU A 150 -8.50 11.71 0.08
CA LEU A 150 -9.56 10.83 0.57
C LEU A 150 -10.92 11.17 -0.05
N GLN A 151 -11.28 12.46 -0.17
CA GLN A 151 -12.51 12.87 -0.83
C GLN A 151 -12.60 12.40 -2.29
N ARG A 152 -11.49 12.40 -3.02
CA ARG A 152 -11.42 11.88 -4.39
C ARG A 152 -11.65 10.37 -4.48
N LEU A 153 -11.47 9.64 -3.39
CA LEU A 153 -11.64 8.18 -3.30
C LEU A 153 -13.02 7.78 -2.75
N ALA A 154 -13.87 8.73 -2.34
CA ALA A 154 -15.08 8.42 -1.59
C ALA A 154 -16.09 7.53 -2.36
N GLY A 155 -16.11 7.65 -3.69
CA GLY A 155 -16.93 6.85 -4.58
C GLY A 155 -16.22 5.63 -5.20
N GLU A 156 -14.99 5.31 -4.81
CA GLU A 156 -14.30 4.11 -5.30
C GLU A 156 -15.00 2.85 -4.78
N THR A 157 -15.35 1.92 -5.67
CA THR A 157 -16.13 0.73 -5.33
C THR A 157 -15.26 -0.47 -4.98
N GLY A 158 -13.99 -0.49 -5.40
CA GLY A 158 -13.03 -1.48 -4.95
C GLY A 158 -12.58 -1.24 -3.51
N THR A 159 -12.10 -2.28 -2.83
CA THR A 159 -11.45 -2.13 -1.52
C THR A 159 -10.25 -1.20 -1.64
N LEU A 160 -10.17 -0.20 -0.77
CA LEU A 160 -9.06 0.75 -0.70
C LEU A 160 -8.00 0.21 0.27
N VAL A 161 -6.72 0.22 -0.11
CA VAL A 161 -5.61 -0.27 0.72
C VAL A 161 -4.56 0.83 0.89
N PHE A 162 -4.28 1.18 2.14
CA PHE A 162 -3.34 2.23 2.53
C PHE A 162 -2.24 1.67 3.44
N TYR A 163 -1.05 2.24 3.34
CA TYR A 163 -0.03 2.14 4.38
C TYR A 163 -0.11 3.35 5.30
N GLU A 164 0.10 3.12 6.60
CA GLU A 164 0.09 4.21 7.57
C GLU A 164 1.09 4.00 8.71
N SER A 165 1.59 5.11 9.27
CA SER A 165 2.50 5.08 10.40
C SER A 165 1.77 5.18 11.73
N SER A 166 2.38 4.61 12.77
CA SER A 166 1.98 4.73 14.18
C SER A 166 1.65 6.16 14.62
N HIS A 167 2.41 7.15 14.15
CA HIS A 167 2.23 8.55 14.52
C HIS A 167 0.99 9.21 13.90
N ARG A 168 0.44 8.62 12.84
CA ARG A 168 -0.67 9.22 12.07
C ARG A 168 -1.94 8.37 12.04
N ILE A 169 -1.88 7.11 12.49
CA ILE A 169 -3.00 6.17 12.37
C ILE A 169 -4.33 6.73 12.91
N ALA A 170 -4.33 7.38 14.07
CA ALA A 170 -5.54 7.96 14.65
C ALA A 170 -6.10 9.12 13.81
N GLU A 171 -5.24 10.05 13.36
CA GLU A 171 -5.67 11.15 12.49
C GLU A 171 -6.16 10.66 11.13
N SER A 172 -5.50 9.63 10.59
CA SER A 172 -5.83 9.03 9.30
C SER A 172 -7.20 8.35 9.35
N LEU A 173 -7.48 7.55 10.38
CA LEU A 173 -8.80 6.94 10.59
C LEU A 173 -9.90 7.99 10.78
N ALA A 174 -9.63 9.06 11.51
CA ALA A 174 -10.59 10.17 11.67
C ALA A 174 -10.88 10.88 10.33
N ASP A 175 -9.84 11.18 9.54
CA ASP A 175 -9.99 11.81 8.23
C ASP A 175 -10.70 10.86 7.23
N MET A 176 -10.43 9.55 7.31
CA MET A 176 -11.13 8.52 6.53
C MET A 176 -12.61 8.46 6.90
N GLY A 177 -12.96 8.47 8.19
CA GLY A 177 -14.36 8.52 8.65
C GLY A 177 -15.09 9.75 8.14
N GLY A 178 -14.42 10.92 8.16
CA GLY A 178 -14.97 12.16 7.59
C GLY A 178 -15.18 12.12 6.08
N ALA A 179 -14.32 11.40 5.34
CA ALA A 179 -14.41 11.30 3.88
C ALA A 179 -15.39 10.22 3.41
N PHE A 180 -15.35 9.04 4.03
CA PHE A 180 -16.04 7.82 3.58
C PHE A 180 -17.31 7.51 4.37
N GLY A 181 -17.49 8.15 5.53
CA GLY A 181 -18.55 7.87 6.49
C GLY A 181 -18.04 6.98 7.64
N ASN A 182 -18.40 7.33 8.87
CA ASN A 182 -17.99 6.64 10.10
C ASN A 182 -18.36 5.15 10.13
N GLU A 183 -19.48 4.78 9.53
CA GLU A 183 -20.01 3.41 9.48
C GLU A 183 -19.36 2.56 8.38
N ARG A 184 -18.43 3.11 7.58
CA ARG A 184 -17.78 2.35 6.51
C ARG A 184 -17.00 1.16 7.11
N PRO A 185 -17.25 -0.08 6.67
CA PRO A 185 -16.47 -1.22 7.12
C PRO A 185 -15.00 -1.07 6.72
N ALA A 186 -14.12 -1.41 7.63
CA ALA A 186 -12.68 -1.33 7.44
C ALA A 186 -11.97 -2.37 8.31
N VAL A 187 -10.68 -2.56 8.03
CA VAL A 187 -9.79 -3.45 8.75
C VAL A 187 -8.43 -2.78 8.89
N ILE A 188 -7.84 -2.85 10.07
CA ILE A 188 -6.43 -2.51 10.29
C ILE A 188 -5.63 -3.79 10.54
N ALA A 189 -4.53 -3.94 9.83
CA ALA A 189 -3.53 -4.98 10.06
C ALA A 189 -2.25 -4.31 10.57
N ARG A 190 -1.86 -4.63 11.80
CA ARG A 190 -0.73 -4.04 12.50
C ARG A 190 0.36 -5.08 12.71
N GLU A 191 1.61 -4.72 12.46
CA GLU A 191 2.78 -5.56 12.75
C GLU A 191 2.70 -6.96 12.12
N LEU A 192 2.20 -7.05 10.87
CA LEU A 192 2.08 -8.31 10.14
C LEU A 192 3.39 -9.11 10.14
N THR A 193 3.27 -10.40 10.37
CA THR A 193 4.32 -11.43 10.50
C THR A 193 5.18 -11.32 11.77
N LYS A 194 5.02 -10.27 12.58
CA LYS A 194 5.82 -10.03 13.79
C LYS A 194 5.12 -10.57 15.04
N LEU A 195 5.82 -10.52 16.18
CA LEU A 195 5.32 -11.04 17.47
C LEU A 195 3.99 -10.42 17.92
N PHE A 196 3.77 -9.15 17.62
CA PHE A 196 2.58 -8.39 18.02
C PHE A 196 1.61 -8.18 16.87
N GLU A 197 1.56 -9.11 15.90
CA GLU A 197 0.58 -9.07 14.82
C GLU A 197 -0.84 -8.89 15.38
N THR A 198 -1.60 -7.96 14.81
CA THR A 198 -2.99 -7.71 15.20
C THR A 198 -3.80 -7.32 13.97
N VAL A 199 -4.93 -8.01 13.76
CA VAL A 199 -5.91 -7.65 12.71
C VAL A 199 -7.22 -7.30 13.42
N LEU A 200 -7.67 -6.06 13.26
CA LEU A 200 -8.93 -5.59 13.83
C LEU A 200 -9.88 -5.17 12.71
N ASP A 201 -11.09 -5.70 12.71
CA ASP A 201 -12.20 -5.31 11.85
C ASP A 201 -13.25 -4.50 12.63
N GLY A 202 -14.03 -3.72 11.88
CA GLY A 202 -15.14 -2.93 12.38
C GLY A 202 -15.49 -1.77 11.43
N THR A 203 -16.27 -0.82 11.92
CA THR A 203 -16.45 0.47 11.22
C THR A 203 -15.24 1.39 11.46
N LEU A 204 -15.06 2.39 10.61
CA LEU A 204 -14.00 3.40 10.79
C LEU A 204 -14.07 4.07 12.18
N GLU A 205 -15.28 4.33 12.69
CA GLU A 205 -15.48 4.89 14.04
C GLU A 205 -15.07 3.90 15.15
N GLN A 206 -15.46 2.64 15.03
CA GLN A 206 -15.09 1.59 15.99
C GLN A 206 -13.57 1.38 16.02
N LEU A 207 -12.93 1.36 14.86
CA LEU A 207 -11.48 1.19 14.75
C LEU A 207 -10.73 2.40 15.34
N LEU A 208 -11.18 3.62 15.07
CA LEU A 208 -10.62 4.81 15.69
C LEU A 208 -10.73 4.74 17.22
N ALA A 209 -11.90 4.36 17.75
CA ALA A 209 -12.10 4.21 19.18
C ALA A 209 -11.15 3.16 19.79
N ARG A 210 -10.98 1.99 19.14
CA ARG A 210 -10.03 0.95 19.59
C ARG A 210 -8.58 1.43 19.59
N VAL A 211 -8.18 2.15 18.54
CA VAL A 211 -6.81 2.70 18.40
C VAL A 211 -6.53 3.77 19.46
N LEU A 212 -7.53 4.59 19.82
CA LEU A 212 -7.39 5.61 20.87
C LEU A 212 -7.40 5.02 22.30
N ALA A 213 -8.06 3.87 22.49
CA ALA A 213 -8.19 3.23 23.80
C ALA A 213 -6.96 2.44 24.25
N ASP A 214 -6.10 2.00 23.32
CA ASP A 214 -4.90 1.20 23.62
C ASP A 214 -3.65 1.74 22.90
N ASP A 215 -2.67 2.19 23.68
CA ASP A 215 -1.38 2.68 23.19
C ASP A 215 -0.62 1.67 22.33
N ASN A 216 -0.81 0.38 22.56
CA ASN A 216 -0.15 -0.65 21.75
C ASN A 216 -0.73 -0.72 20.34
N GLN A 217 -1.99 -0.32 20.15
CA GLN A 217 -2.60 -0.18 18.81
C GLN A 217 -2.13 1.07 18.07
N ARG A 218 -1.19 1.83 18.64
CA ARG A 218 -0.51 2.97 18.01
C ARG A 218 0.99 2.74 17.86
N LYS A 219 1.45 1.48 17.86
CA LYS A 219 2.85 1.11 17.68
C LYS A 219 3.05 0.20 16.46
N GLY A 220 4.19 0.37 15.80
CA GLY A 220 4.59 -0.42 14.65
C GLY A 220 4.04 0.14 13.34
N GLU A 221 3.88 -0.75 12.37
CA GLU A 221 3.47 -0.45 11.01
C GLU A 221 2.05 -0.96 10.73
N PHE A 222 1.31 -0.24 9.88
CA PHE A 222 -0.09 -0.49 9.62
C PHE A 222 -0.37 -0.62 8.12
N VAL A 223 -1.21 -1.59 7.78
CA VAL A 223 -2.01 -1.59 6.56
C VAL A 223 -3.46 -1.32 6.96
N VAL A 224 -4.06 -0.28 6.38
CA VAL A 224 -5.47 0.07 6.59
C VAL A 224 -6.23 -0.28 5.31
N MET A 225 -7.27 -1.09 5.43
CA MET A 225 -8.12 -1.51 4.33
C MET A 225 -9.52 -1.01 4.58
N VAL A 226 -10.10 -0.29 3.63
CA VAL A 226 -11.44 0.28 3.75
C VAL A 226 -12.29 -0.30 2.64
N GLN A 227 -13.47 -0.81 2.98
CA GLN A 227 -14.41 -1.31 1.98
C GLN A 227 -14.74 -0.19 0.99
N GLY A 228 -14.81 -0.55 -0.29
CA GLY A 228 -15.27 0.36 -1.33
C GLY A 228 -16.68 0.88 -1.05
N ALA A 229 -17.06 1.97 -1.71
CA ALA A 229 -18.44 2.39 -1.78
C ALA A 229 -19.25 1.25 -2.40
N GLY A 230 -20.26 0.74 -1.70
CA GLY A 230 -21.14 -0.24 -2.30
C GLY A 230 -21.78 0.32 -3.58
N ASP A 231 -22.04 -0.55 -4.55
CA ASP A 231 -22.64 -0.19 -5.84
C ASP A 231 -24.12 -0.60 -5.93
N ASP A 232 -24.63 -1.24 -4.87
CA ASP A 232 -26.03 -1.59 -4.69
C ASP A 232 -26.91 -0.37 -4.34
N GLU A 233 -28.22 -0.59 -4.30
CA GLU A 233 -29.17 0.47 -4.03
C GLU A 233 -29.05 1.02 -2.61
N GLU A 234 -28.73 0.18 -1.62
CA GLU A 234 -28.54 0.60 -0.23
C GLU A 234 -27.35 1.54 -0.08
N ALA A 235 -26.23 1.22 -0.71
CA ALA A 235 -25.03 2.03 -0.70
C ALA A 235 -25.22 3.34 -1.47
N LYS A 236 -25.93 3.33 -2.61
CA LYS A 236 -26.32 4.56 -3.31
C LYS A 236 -27.16 5.47 -2.40
N ILE A 237 -28.12 4.90 -1.67
CA ILE A 237 -28.95 5.64 -0.71
C ILE A 237 -28.11 6.20 0.43
N ALA A 238 -27.19 5.41 1.00
CA ALA A 238 -26.30 5.85 2.07
C ALA A 238 -25.41 7.03 1.63
N GLU A 239 -24.79 6.93 0.44
CA GLU A 239 -24.02 8.02 -0.14
C GLU A 239 -24.90 9.23 -0.46
N GLY A 240 -26.09 9.01 -1.00
CA GLY A 240 -27.07 10.07 -1.25
C GLY A 240 -27.45 10.82 0.03
N ARG A 241 -27.62 10.13 1.16
CA ARG A 241 -27.90 10.76 2.46
C ARG A 241 -26.70 11.56 2.96
N ARG A 242 -25.48 11.05 2.81
CA ARG A 242 -24.25 11.77 3.16
C ARG A 242 -24.12 13.07 2.37
N LEU A 243 -24.31 13.00 1.05
CA LEU A 243 -24.29 14.17 0.17
C LEU A 243 -25.41 15.15 0.50
N TYR A 244 -26.63 14.66 0.75
CA TYR A 244 -27.77 15.50 1.15
C TYR A 244 -27.47 16.28 2.43
N THR A 245 -27.00 15.62 3.49
CA THR A 245 -26.65 16.27 4.76
C THR A 245 -25.68 17.42 4.53
N LYS A 246 -24.64 17.21 3.72
CA LYS A 246 -23.63 18.26 3.45
C LYS A 246 -24.16 19.39 2.57
N LEU A 247 -24.90 19.07 1.51
CA LEU A 247 -25.47 20.06 0.59
C LEU A 247 -26.54 20.93 1.25
N ASN A 248 -27.31 20.35 2.18
CA ASN A 248 -28.36 21.04 2.91
C ASN A 248 -27.83 22.10 3.90
N GLU A 249 -26.53 22.09 4.21
CA GLU A 249 -25.88 23.20 4.94
C GLU A 249 -25.82 24.49 4.13
N HIS A 250 -25.94 24.41 2.80
CA HIS A 250 -25.71 25.53 1.88
C HIS A 250 -26.83 25.76 0.86
N LEU A 251 -27.72 24.79 0.65
CA LEU A 251 -28.76 24.81 -0.38
C LEU A 251 -30.13 24.49 0.22
N PRO A 252 -31.24 24.98 -0.37
CA PRO A 252 -32.59 24.60 0.05
C PRO A 252 -32.81 23.07 -0.02
N PRO A 253 -33.59 22.47 0.90
CA PRO A 253 -33.73 21.02 1.01
C PRO A 253 -34.10 20.31 -0.29
N SER A 254 -35.01 20.89 -1.07
CA SER A 254 -35.44 20.33 -2.38
C SER A 254 -34.28 20.26 -3.37
N THR A 255 -33.46 21.31 -3.44
CA THR A 255 -32.29 21.41 -4.33
C THR A 255 -31.17 20.49 -3.86
N ALA A 256 -30.89 20.47 -2.56
CA ALA A 256 -29.91 19.57 -1.95
C ALA A 256 -30.25 18.10 -2.24
N ALA A 257 -31.52 17.69 -2.04
CA ALA A 257 -31.98 16.33 -2.30
C ALA A 257 -31.92 15.96 -3.79
N LYS A 258 -32.20 16.91 -4.69
CA LYS A 258 -32.08 16.69 -6.14
C LYS A 258 -30.63 16.41 -6.54
N LEU A 259 -29.70 17.29 -6.13
CA LEU A 259 -28.28 17.15 -6.46
C LEU A 259 -27.66 15.90 -5.82
N ALA A 260 -28.02 15.59 -4.57
CA ALA A 260 -27.56 14.37 -3.92
C ALA A 260 -27.99 13.10 -4.69
N ALA A 261 -29.23 13.05 -5.16
CA ALA A 261 -29.73 11.93 -5.98
C ALA A 261 -29.02 11.82 -7.33
N GLU A 262 -28.78 12.95 -8.01
CA GLU A 262 -28.05 12.98 -9.28
C GLU A 262 -26.59 12.52 -9.14
N LEU A 263 -25.94 12.91 -8.04
CA LEU A 263 -24.55 12.57 -7.77
C LEU A 263 -24.36 11.13 -7.27
N SER A 264 -25.28 10.61 -6.44
CA SER A 264 -25.16 9.25 -5.88
C SER A 264 -25.87 8.17 -6.69
N GLY A 265 -26.75 8.55 -7.63
CA GLY A 265 -27.61 7.61 -8.35
C GLY A 265 -28.74 7.02 -7.51
N ALA A 266 -28.97 7.52 -6.29
CA ALA A 266 -30.05 7.05 -5.42
C ALA A 266 -31.42 7.61 -5.83
N PRO A 267 -32.53 6.89 -5.52
CA PRO A 267 -33.86 7.44 -5.67
C PRO A 267 -34.04 8.67 -4.77
N ARG A 268 -34.35 9.83 -5.36
CA ARG A 268 -34.52 11.11 -4.61
C ARG A 268 -35.45 10.98 -3.39
N LYS A 269 -36.53 10.22 -3.50
CA LYS A 269 -37.49 9.98 -2.41
C LYS A 269 -36.87 9.27 -1.19
N ALA A 270 -35.79 8.52 -1.38
CA ALA A 270 -35.07 7.84 -0.31
C ALA A 270 -34.08 8.74 0.44
N LEU A 271 -33.92 10.01 0.01
CA LEU A 271 -32.96 10.96 0.57
C LEU A 271 -33.62 12.10 1.36
N TYR A 272 -34.93 12.32 1.21
CA TYR A 272 -35.65 13.40 1.87
C TYR A 272 -37.02 12.90 2.37
N GLY A 273 -37.46 13.38 3.54
CA GLY A 273 -38.75 13.00 4.14
C GLY A 273 -38.68 12.09 5.37
N PHE A 274 -37.58 12.18 6.13
CA PHE A 274 -37.48 11.64 7.48
C PHE A 274 -37.93 12.69 8.50
#